data_AF-A0A952YGS3-F1
#
_entry.id   AF-A0A952YGS3-F1
#
_cell.length_a   1.000
_cell.length_b   1.000
_cell.length_c   1.000
_cell.angle_alpha   90.00
_cell.angle_beta   90.00
_cell.angle_gamma   90.00
#
_symmetry.space_group_name_H-M   'P 1'
#
loop_
_entity.id
_entity.type
_entity.pdbx_description
1 polymer ?
#
loop_
_entity_poly.entity_id
_entity_poly.type
_entity_poly.pdbx_seq_one_letter_code
_entity_poly.pdbx_strand_id
1 'polypeptide(L)'
;MNEKKDVIRPTDAEAISLSKKLVRTAHFGALAVLDPQDGSPFVSRAGVATLMDGTPIILVSLLSQHTQAILADARCSLLLGEPGKGDPLAYPRLSLVCRAQKIERDTPAYETARRRYLNRHQKAKLYVGLGDFNFFALQISHASLNGGFGKAYRLTADDLLTIGPASELDEVEQATLDAINEQHPVEVERFARAAGAKGERFRLVGIGADGIDIASERGFYRLEYSNYLKNAKDLLRNLVITCEYRGC
;
A
#
# COMPACT_ATOMS: atom_id res chain seq x y z
N MET A 1 5.67 35.17 27.06
CA MET A 1 6.24 34.23 26.06
C MET A 1 5.14 33.28 25.67
N ASN A 2 4.46 33.49 24.53
CA ASN A 2 3.47 32.54 24.04
C ASN A 2 4.22 31.33 23.50
N GLU A 3 4.17 30.20 24.19
CA GLU A 3 4.56 28.92 23.59
C GLU A 3 3.71 28.74 22.32
N LYS A 4 4.37 28.73 21.17
CA LYS A 4 3.70 28.36 19.91
C LYS A 4 3.24 26.92 20.08
N LYS A 5 1.94 26.71 20.27
CA LYS A 5 1.31 25.38 20.17
C LYS A 5 1.78 24.75 18.87
N ASP A 6 2.43 23.60 18.96
CA ASP A 6 2.73 22.80 17.78
C ASP A 6 1.41 22.40 17.12
N VAL A 7 1.29 22.70 15.83
CA VAL A 7 0.09 22.39 15.02
C VAL A 7 0.10 20.90 14.66
N ILE A 8 1.24 20.23 14.80
CA ILE A 8 1.42 18.81 14.57
C ILE A 8 1.05 18.06 15.84
N ARG A 9 0.15 17.09 15.70
CA ARG A 9 -0.29 16.22 16.78
C ARG A 9 0.75 15.12 17.02
N PRO A 10 0.90 14.63 18.27
CA PRO A 10 1.60 13.39 18.54
C PRO A 10 0.99 12.24 17.72
N THR A 11 1.85 11.38 17.17
CA THR A 11 1.41 10.23 16.38
C THR A 11 0.83 9.16 17.31
N ASP A 12 -0.42 8.82 17.07
CA ASP A 12 -1.19 7.85 17.85
C ASP A 12 -1.56 6.62 17.00
N ALA A 13 -2.16 5.60 17.63
CA ALA A 13 -2.52 4.36 16.97
C ALA A 13 -3.55 4.54 15.83
N GLU A 14 -4.44 5.54 15.95
CA GLU A 14 -5.44 5.84 14.91
C GLU A 14 -4.77 6.45 13.67
N ALA A 15 -3.83 7.38 13.86
CA ALA A 15 -3.04 7.97 12.79
C ALA A 15 -2.17 6.91 12.09
N ILE A 16 -1.58 5.99 12.85
CA ILE A 16 -0.81 4.86 12.32
C ILE A 16 -1.70 3.95 11.47
N SER A 17 -2.83 3.47 12.02
CA SER A 17 -3.76 2.59 11.29
C SER A 17 -4.30 3.26 10.02
N LEU A 18 -4.70 4.53 10.09
CA LEU A 18 -5.16 5.28 8.92
C LEU A 18 -4.05 5.41 7.86
N SER A 19 -2.82 5.68 8.26
CA SER A 19 -1.70 5.81 7.32
C SER A 19 -1.35 4.47 6.67
N LYS A 20 -1.28 3.38 7.46
CA LYS A 20 -1.11 2.01 6.92
C LYS A 20 -2.22 1.67 5.95
N LYS A 21 -3.48 2.00 6.28
CA LYS A 21 -4.62 1.78 5.39
C LYS A 21 -4.46 2.55 4.08
N LEU A 22 -4.08 3.83 4.10
CA LEU A 22 -3.85 4.63 2.89
C LEU A 22 -2.76 4.02 1.99
N VAL A 23 -1.66 3.53 2.57
CA VAL A 23 -0.61 2.81 1.82
C VAL A 23 -1.16 1.51 1.23
N ARG A 24 -1.78 0.70 2.08
CA ARG A 24 -2.25 -0.64 1.72
C ARG A 24 -3.41 -0.62 0.75
N THR A 25 -4.25 0.42 0.69
CA THR A 25 -5.36 0.51 -0.26
C THR A 25 -5.06 1.38 -1.48
N ALA A 26 -3.87 1.98 -1.58
CA ALA A 26 -3.52 2.79 -2.74
C ALA A 26 -3.46 1.94 -4.02
N HIS A 27 -4.28 2.27 -5.02
CA HIS A 27 -4.15 1.72 -6.37
C HIS A 27 -3.12 2.49 -7.20
N PHE A 28 -3.03 3.80 -6.98
CA PHE A 28 -2.07 4.69 -7.60
C PHE A 28 -1.74 5.84 -6.65
N GLY A 29 -0.75 6.65 -7.01
CA GLY A 29 -0.39 7.87 -6.30
C GLY A 29 0.23 8.91 -7.23
N ALA A 30 0.42 10.13 -6.70
CA ALA A 30 1.22 11.14 -7.37
C ALA A 30 2.68 11.02 -6.90
N LEU A 31 3.55 10.63 -7.83
CA LEU A 31 4.98 10.45 -7.63
C LEU A 31 5.70 11.74 -8.01
N ALA A 32 6.37 12.35 -7.05
CA ALA A 32 7.27 13.48 -7.24
C ALA A 32 8.73 13.01 -7.26
N VAL A 33 9.50 13.50 -8.23
CA VAL A 33 10.91 13.20 -8.45
C VAL A 33 11.67 14.49 -8.76
N LEU A 34 13.00 14.44 -8.86
CA LEU A 34 13.82 15.60 -9.22
C LEU A 34 14.28 15.49 -10.67
N ASP A 35 13.97 16.47 -11.50
CA ASP A 35 14.42 16.51 -12.89
C ASP A 35 15.96 16.60 -12.93
N PRO A 36 16.66 15.71 -13.66
CA PRO A 36 18.11 15.69 -13.68
C PRO A 36 18.74 16.88 -14.39
N GLN A 37 17.99 17.66 -15.19
CA GLN A 37 18.54 18.79 -15.93
C GLN A 37 18.73 20.03 -15.05
N ASP A 38 17.75 20.34 -14.19
CA ASP A 38 17.69 21.58 -13.43
C ASP A 38 17.38 21.39 -11.94
N GLY A 39 17.08 20.16 -11.50
CA GLY A 39 16.68 19.84 -10.13
C GLY A 39 15.23 20.21 -9.79
N SER A 40 14.42 20.62 -10.77
CA SER A 40 13.01 20.97 -10.55
C SER A 40 12.20 19.76 -10.11
N PRO A 41 11.20 19.92 -9.21
CA PRO A 41 10.30 18.82 -8.88
C PRO A 41 9.39 18.50 -10.07
N PHE A 42 9.42 17.25 -10.51
CA PHE A 42 8.52 16.72 -11.54
C PHE A 42 7.52 15.76 -10.93
N VAL A 43 6.24 15.88 -11.28
CA VAL A 43 5.15 15.07 -10.71
C VAL A 43 4.43 14.29 -11.82
N SER A 44 4.24 12.99 -11.59
CA SER A 44 3.48 12.11 -12.49
C SER A 44 2.67 11.09 -11.71
N ARG A 45 1.70 10.43 -12.36
CA ARG A 45 0.93 9.35 -11.74
C ARG A 45 1.69 8.02 -11.87
N ALA A 46 1.76 7.27 -10.78
CA ALA A 46 2.32 5.91 -10.77
C ALA A 46 1.30 4.92 -10.21
N GLY A 47 1.21 3.73 -10.81
CA GLY A 47 0.48 2.59 -10.23
C GLY A 47 1.21 2.07 -8.99
N VAL A 48 0.46 1.75 -7.93
CA VAL A 48 1.02 1.39 -6.61
C VAL A 48 0.51 0.01 -6.18
N ALA A 49 1.42 -0.80 -5.66
CA ALA A 49 1.12 -1.95 -4.82
C ALA A 49 2.06 -1.92 -3.61
N THR A 50 2.06 -2.98 -2.79
CA THR A 50 2.97 -3.08 -1.64
C THR A 50 3.66 -4.43 -1.60
N LEU A 51 4.89 -4.47 -1.06
CA LEU A 51 5.52 -5.70 -0.58
C LEU A 51 4.80 -6.20 0.70
N MET A 52 5.24 -7.35 1.21
CA MET A 52 4.62 -8.02 2.36
C MET A 52 4.56 -7.13 3.61
N ASP A 53 5.63 -6.39 3.89
CA ASP A 53 5.79 -5.48 5.03
C ASP A 53 5.01 -4.16 4.88
N GLY A 54 4.55 -3.81 3.68
CA GLY A 54 3.87 -2.55 3.39
C GLY A 54 4.68 -1.56 2.57
N THR A 55 5.94 -1.87 2.25
CA THR A 55 6.78 -1.02 1.39
C THR A 55 6.09 -0.81 0.04
N PRO A 56 5.80 0.45 -0.36
CA PRO A 56 5.17 0.72 -1.65
C PRO A 56 6.08 0.32 -2.80
N ILE A 57 5.49 -0.27 -3.83
CA ILE A 57 6.18 -0.60 -5.09
C ILE A 57 5.48 0.05 -6.27
N ILE A 58 6.29 0.46 -7.24
CA ILE A 58 5.83 0.98 -8.53
C ILE A 58 6.43 0.14 -9.67
N LEU A 59 5.73 0.07 -10.80
CA LEU A 59 6.19 -0.54 -12.05
C LEU A 59 6.22 0.54 -13.13
N VAL A 60 7.41 0.89 -13.59
CA VAL A 60 7.62 2.05 -14.47
C VAL A 60 8.52 1.70 -15.67
N SER A 61 8.24 2.30 -16.83
CA SER A 61 9.08 2.14 -18.03
C SER A 61 10.35 2.97 -17.92
N LEU A 62 11.47 2.43 -18.39
CA LEU A 62 12.73 3.17 -18.55
C LEU A 62 12.60 4.34 -19.53
N LEU A 63 11.56 4.37 -20.37
CA LEU A 63 11.33 5.46 -21.30
C LEU A 63 10.65 6.68 -20.65
N SER A 64 10.14 6.56 -19.42
CA SER A 64 9.45 7.67 -18.76
C SER A 64 10.44 8.63 -18.09
N GLN A 65 10.08 9.92 -18.09
CA GLN A 65 10.86 10.97 -17.44
C GLN A 65 11.05 10.69 -15.94
N HIS A 66 10.03 10.18 -15.23
CA HIS A 66 10.15 9.89 -13.81
C HIS A 66 11.14 8.75 -13.51
N THR A 67 11.29 7.78 -14.42
CA THR A 67 12.26 6.70 -14.23
C THR A 67 13.68 7.22 -14.43
N GLN A 68 13.90 8.03 -15.48
CA GLN A 68 15.19 8.68 -15.71
C GLN A 68 15.60 9.56 -14.52
N ALA A 69 14.65 10.32 -13.98
CA ALA A 69 14.84 11.13 -12.77
C ALA A 69 15.24 10.29 -11.55
N ILE A 70 14.50 9.20 -11.25
CA ILE A 70 14.81 8.32 -10.11
C ILE A 70 16.17 7.62 -10.25
N LEU A 71 16.56 7.27 -11.48
CA LEU A 71 17.87 6.66 -11.73
C LEU A 71 19.02 7.65 -11.50
N ALA A 72 18.80 8.94 -11.78
CA ALA A 72 19.78 10.00 -11.52
C ALA A 72 19.83 10.42 -10.04
N ASP A 73 18.67 10.52 -9.39
CA ASP A 73 18.54 10.79 -7.96
C ASP A 73 17.38 9.99 -7.38
N ALA A 74 17.71 9.04 -6.50
CA ALA A 74 16.73 8.14 -5.90
C ALA A 74 15.71 8.84 -4.97
N ARG A 75 15.90 10.11 -4.60
CA ARG A 75 14.95 10.84 -3.74
C ARG A 75 13.63 11.06 -4.48
N CYS A 76 12.54 10.61 -3.88
CA CYS A 76 11.21 10.81 -4.41
C CYS A 76 10.18 11.01 -3.28
N SER A 77 8.99 11.46 -3.64
CA SER A 77 7.85 11.52 -2.72
C SER A 77 6.62 10.91 -3.38
N LEU A 78 5.77 10.24 -2.59
CA LEU A 78 4.53 9.64 -3.06
C LEU A 78 3.36 10.19 -2.24
N LEU A 79 2.44 10.88 -2.91
CA LEU A 79 1.18 11.31 -2.31
C LEU A 79 0.10 10.27 -2.55
N LEU A 80 -0.51 9.81 -1.45
CA LEU A 80 -1.58 8.83 -1.40
C LEU A 80 -2.83 9.42 -0.74
N GLY A 81 -3.99 8.85 -1.06
CA GLY A 81 -5.29 9.31 -0.60
C GLY A 81 -6.04 10.04 -1.70
N GLU A 82 -7.31 9.70 -1.86
CA GLU A 82 -8.17 10.26 -2.89
C GLU A 82 -9.34 11.02 -2.25
N PRO A 83 -9.70 12.18 -2.82
CA PRO A 83 -10.88 12.90 -2.37
C PRO A 83 -12.16 12.19 -2.84
N GLY A 84 -13.20 12.24 -2.00
CA GLY A 84 -14.56 11.90 -2.38
C GLY A 84 -15.37 13.15 -2.78
N LYS A 85 -16.70 13.08 -2.62
CA LYS A 85 -17.59 14.23 -2.84
C LYS A 85 -17.39 15.31 -1.77
N GLY A 86 -17.47 16.60 -2.14
CA GLY A 86 -17.32 17.73 -1.22
C GLY A 86 -15.91 18.33 -1.26
N ASP A 87 -15.47 18.93 -0.16
CA ASP A 87 -14.15 19.57 -0.08
C ASP A 87 -13.02 18.52 -0.10
N PRO A 88 -12.11 18.54 -1.10
CA PRO A 88 -11.01 17.59 -1.19
C PRO A 88 -10.06 17.64 0.02
N LEU A 89 -9.91 18.78 0.70
CA LEU A 89 -9.02 18.93 1.86
C LEU A 89 -9.56 18.27 3.14
N ALA A 90 -10.84 17.92 3.15
CA ALA A 90 -11.44 17.14 4.24
C ALA A 90 -11.00 15.66 4.24
N TYR A 91 -10.52 15.13 3.11
CA TYR A 91 -10.22 13.70 2.94
C TYR A 91 -8.78 13.35 3.30
N PRO A 92 -8.51 12.28 4.07
CA PRO A 92 -7.15 11.90 4.45
C PRO A 92 -6.19 11.76 3.29
N ARG A 93 -4.97 12.27 3.45
CA ARG A 93 -3.86 12.19 2.49
C ARG A 93 -2.55 11.93 3.23
N LEU A 94 -1.70 11.13 2.63
CA LEU A 94 -0.40 10.73 3.18
C LEU A 94 0.68 11.05 2.16
N SER A 95 1.62 11.91 2.55
CA SER A 95 2.84 12.16 1.78
C SER A 95 3.96 11.29 2.33
N LEU A 96 4.46 10.35 1.53
CA LEU A 96 5.63 9.54 1.85
C LEU A 96 6.87 10.17 1.25
N VAL A 97 7.91 10.42 2.05
CA VAL A 97 9.23 10.79 1.55
C VAL A 97 10.06 9.52 1.47
N CYS A 98 10.57 9.21 0.29
CA CYS A 98 11.16 7.91 -0.02
C CYS A 98 12.50 8.03 -0.75
N ARG A 99 13.23 6.91 -0.75
CA ARG A 99 14.26 6.64 -1.75
C ARG A 99 13.81 5.46 -2.61
N ALA A 100 13.76 5.64 -3.92
CA ALA A 100 13.44 4.57 -4.84
C ALA A 100 14.64 3.62 -5.00
N GLN A 101 14.39 2.34 -4.80
CA GLN A 101 15.37 1.27 -4.95
C GLN A 101 14.87 0.30 -6.02
N LYS A 102 15.65 0.12 -7.08
CA LYS A 102 15.32 -0.83 -8.14
C LYS A 102 15.30 -2.25 -7.58
N ILE A 103 14.29 -3.03 -7.96
CA ILE A 103 14.20 -4.46 -7.65
C ILE A 103 14.73 -5.23 -8.87
N GLU A 104 15.84 -5.93 -8.72
CA GLU A 104 16.50 -6.63 -9.83
C GLU A 104 15.73 -7.90 -10.24
N ARG A 105 15.64 -8.14 -11.55
CA ARG A 105 14.76 -9.15 -12.16
C ARG A 105 15.02 -10.58 -11.68
N ASP A 106 16.27 -10.94 -11.47
CA ASP A 106 16.68 -12.30 -11.12
C ASP A 106 16.74 -12.51 -9.60
N THR A 107 15.80 -11.93 -8.85
CA THR A 107 15.75 -12.01 -7.39
C THR A 107 14.39 -12.47 -6.88
N PRO A 108 14.32 -13.16 -5.72
CA PRO A 108 13.04 -13.50 -5.09
C PRO A 108 12.14 -12.28 -4.86
N ALA A 109 12.74 -11.14 -4.52
CA ALA A 109 12.02 -9.88 -4.32
C ALA A 109 11.29 -9.40 -5.58
N TYR A 110 11.84 -9.66 -6.78
CA TYR A 110 11.15 -9.34 -8.04
C TYR A 110 9.92 -10.20 -8.25
N GLU A 111 10.00 -11.51 -7.99
CA GLU A 111 8.85 -12.39 -8.12
C GLU A 111 7.74 -12.04 -7.13
N THR A 112 8.09 -11.74 -5.88
CA THR A 112 7.15 -11.19 -4.88
C THR A 112 6.50 -9.90 -5.39
N ALA A 113 7.29 -8.92 -5.84
CA ALA A 113 6.80 -7.64 -6.34
C ALA A 113 5.89 -7.81 -7.54
N ARG A 114 6.30 -8.62 -8.52
CA ARG A 114 5.55 -8.93 -9.73
C ARG A 114 4.21 -9.56 -9.40
N ARG A 115 4.19 -10.60 -8.58
CA ARG A 115 2.96 -11.29 -8.15
C ARG A 115 2.00 -10.33 -7.46
N ARG A 116 2.46 -9.62 -6.43
CA ARG A 116 1.60 -8.70 -5.65
C ARG A 116 1.13 -7.52 -6.48
N TYR A 117 1.96 -6.99 -7.37
CA TYR A 117 1.54 -5.94 -8.29
C TYR A 117 0.44 -6.43 -9.24
N LEU A 118 0.59 -7.60 -9.85
CA LEU A 118 -0.39 -8.17 -10.78
C LEU A 118 -1.71 -8.56 -10.10
N ASN A 119 -1.69 -8.91 -8.81
CA ASN A 119 -2.91 -9.14 -8.04
C ASN A 119 -3.80 -7.89 -7.96
N ARG A 120 -3.22 -6.71 -8.11
CA ARG A 120 -3.94 -5.42 -8.04
C ARG A 120 -4.12 -4.80 -9.43
N HIS A 121 -3.11 -4.95 -10.28
CA HIS A 121 -2.99 -4.33 -11.59
C HIS A 121 -3.05 -5.37 -12.71
N GLN A 122 -4.19 -6.03 -12.88
CA GLN A 122 -4.29 -7.14 -13.85
C GLN A 122 -3.94 -6.73 -15.29
N LYS A 123 -4.26 -5.49 -15.68
CA LYS A 123 -3.90 -4.94 -17.00
C LYS A 123 -2.38 -4.83 -17.21
N ALA A 124 -1.59 -4.81 -16.13
CA ALA A 124 -0.14 -4.78 -16.20
C ALA A 124 0.49 -6.08 -16.72
N LYS A 125 -0.27 -7.18 -16.80
CA LYS A 125 0.19 -8.41 -17.49
C LYS A 125 0.66 -8.13 -18.92
N LEU A 126 0.12 -7.10 -19.57
CA LEU A 126 0.47 -6.70 -20.93
C LEU A 126 1.87 -6.08 -21.06
N TYR A 127 2.41 -5.50 -19.98
CA TYR A 127 3.65 -4.73 -20.04
C TYR A 127 4.70 -5.09 -18.99
N VAL A 128 4.34 -5.80 -17.91
CA VAL A 128 5.27 -6.15 -16.81
C VAL A 128 6.48 -6.98 -17.28
N GLY A 129 6.31 -7.77 -18.33
CA GLY A 129 7.36 -8.61 -18.92
C GLY A 129 8.24 -7.87 -19.93
N LEU A 130 7.85 -6.66 -20.37
CA LEU A 130 8.64 -5.88 -21.33
C LEU A 130 9.95 -5.45 -20.69
N GLY A 131 11.05 -5.51 -21.44
CA GLY A 131 12.41 -5.29 -20.91
C GLY A 131 12.64 -3.90 -20.33
N ASP A 132 11.89 -2.90 -20.79
CA ASP A 132 11.97 -1.53 -20.32
C ASP A 132 11.16 -1.29 -19.03
N PHE A 133 10.25 -2.16 -18.63
CA PHE A 133 9.50 -1.99 -17.38
C PHE A 133 10.28 -2.54 -16.18
N ASN A 134 10.39 -1.76 -15.12
CA ASN A 134 11.17 -2.10 -13.93
C ASN A 134 10.37 -1.82 -12.66
N PHE A 135 10.54 -2.69 -11.67
CA PHE A 135 10.00 -2.47 -10.33
C PHE A 135 10.95 -1.63 -9.49
N PHE A 136 10.38 -0.71 -8.72
CA PHE A 136 11.09 0.03 -7.68
C PHE A 136 10.33 -0.10 -6.37
N ALA A 137 11.05 -0.45 -5.31
CA ALA A 137 10.59 -0.33 -3.92
C ALA A 137 10.87 1.10 -3.43
N LEU A 138 9.87 1.75 -2.86
CA LEU A 138 10.00 3.10 -2.33
C LEU A 138 10.31 3.02 -0.83
N GLN A 139 11.60 3.00 -0.49
CA GLN A 139 12.09 2.93 0.88
C GLN A 139 11.66 4.18 1.65
N ILE A 140 10.71 4.03 2.57
CA ILE A 140 10.12 5.13 3.32
C ILE A 140 11.17 5.68 4.29
N SER A 141 11.45 6.97 4.21
CA SER A 141 12.29 7.68 5.18
C SER A 141 11.45 8.27 6.31
N HIS A 142 10.35 8.93 5.95
CA HIS A 142 9.34 9.45 6.89
C HIS A 142 8.07 9.78 6.10
N ALA A 143 7.00 10.11 6.81
CA ALA A 143 5.75 10.52 6.19
C ALA A 143 5.05 11.66 6.94
N SER A 144 4.17 12.34 6.23
CA SER A 144 3.24 13.31 6.79
C SER A 144 1.82 12.89 6.48
N LEU A 145 1.06 12.55 7.53
CA LEU A 145 -0.38 12.33 7.43
C LEU A 145 -1.10 13.64 7.67
N ASN A 146 -2.06 13.91 6.81
CA ASN A 146 -3.02 14.96 7.01
C ASN A 146 -4.40 14.29 6.93
N GLY A 147 -5.01 14.02 8.08
CA GLY A 147 -6.19 13.16 8.27
C GLY A 147 -7.54 13.88 8.19
N GLY A 148 -7.59 15.02 7.51
CA GLY A 148 -8.70 15.98 7.53
C GLY A 148 -8.32 17.31 8.20
N PHE A 149 -9.29 18.18 8.43
CA PHE A 149 -9.04 19.48 9.05
C PHE A 149 -8.46 19.35 10.47
N GLY A 150 -7.37 20.09 10.73
CA GLY A 150 -6.73 20.16 12.05
C GLY A 150 -6.09 18.86 12.54
N LYS A 151 -5.95 17.84 11.68
CA LYS A 151 -5.36 16.53 11.99
C LYS A 151 -4.08 16.32 11.17
N ALA A 152 -2.94 16.74 11.70
CA ALA A 152 -1.64 16.60 11.04
C ALA A 152 -0.68 15.80 11.93
N TYR A 153 0.02 14.84 11.36
CA TYR A 153 0.92 13.91 12.06
C TYR A 153 2.21 13.69 11.27
N ARG A 154 3.29 13.34 11.97
CA ARG A 154 4.57 12.91 11.37
C ARG A 154 4.79 11.45 11.70
N LEU A 155 5.05 10.62 10.70
CA LEU A 155 5.28 9.19 10.89
C LEU A 155 6.68 8.80 10.44
N THR A 156 7.22 7.78 11.10
CA THR A 156 8.47 7.12 10.73
C THR A 156 8.20 5.93 9.79
N ALA A 157 9.25 5.29 9.30
CA ALA A 157 9.12 4.03 8.58
C ALA A 157 8.55 2.92 9.49
N ASP A 158 9.00 2.83 10.74
CA ASP A 158 8.56 1.80 11.70
C ASP A 158 7.07 1.91 12.04
N ASP A 159 6.51 3.13 12.01
CA ASP A 159 5.08 3.35 12.15
C ASP A 159 4.27 2.77 10.97
N LEU A 160 4.86 2.73 9.77
CA LEU A 160 4.16 2.38 8.53
C LEU A 160 4.40 0.94 8.07
N LEU A 161 5.58 0.40 8.34
CA LEU A 161 5.94 -0.97 8.01
C LEU A 161 5.38 -1.92 9.08
N THR A 162 5.13 -3.15 8.67
CA THR A 162 4.65 -4.21 9.55
C THR A 162 5.72 -5.27 9.69
N ILE A 163 6.28 -5.35 10.90
CA ILE A 163 7.17 -6.44 11.29
C ILE A 163 6.32 -7.70 11.49
N GLY A 164 6.64 -8.74 10.74
CA GLY A 164 5.91 -10.01 10.78
C GLY A 164 6.64 -11.12 10.04
N PRO A 165 6.02 -12.31 9.91
CA PRO A 165 6.60 -13.47 9.25
C PRO A 165 6.57 -13.32 7.72
N ALA A 166 7.24 -12.29 7.20
CA ALA A 166 7.10 -11.88 5.81
C ALA A 166 7.50 -12.98 4.81
N SER A 167 8.57 -13.74 5.09
CA SER A 167 9.01 -14.86 4.25
C SER A 167 7.98 -16.00 4.25
N GLU A 168 7.49 -16.42 5.41
CA GLU A 168 6.49 -17.49 5.50
C GLU A 168 5.19 -17.10 4.79
N LEU A 169 4.75 -15.85 4.96
CA LEU A 169 3.57 -15.36 4.26
C LEU A 169 3.78 -15.30 2.75
N ASP A 170 4.98 -14.93 2.29
CA ASP A 170 5.27 -14.84 0.86
C ASP A 170 5.18 -16.21 0.16
N GLU A 171 5.65 -17.25 0.84
CA GLU A 171 5.60 -18.64 0.35
C GLU A 171 4.17 -19.13 0.14
N VAL A 172 3.25 -18.78 1.05
CA VAL A 172 1.87 -19.31 1.03
C VAL A 172 0.83 -18.36 0.45
N GLU A 173 1.16 -17.07 0.27
CA GLU A 173 0.18 -16.01 -0.03
C GLU A 173 -0.67 -16.36 -1.26
N GLN A 174 -0.03 -16.71 -2.38
CA GLN A 174 -0.76 -16.88 -3.64
C GLN A 174 -1.72 -18.05 -3.59
N ALA A 175 -1.23 -19.21 -3.16
CA ALA A 175 -2.05 -20.41 -3.03
C ALA A 175 -3.22 -20.17 -2.08
N THR A 176 -3.00 -19.41 -1.01
CA THR A 176 -4.05 -19.07 -0.04
C THR A 176 -5.09 -18.11 -0.63
N LEU A 177 -4.64 -17.06 -1.33
CA LEU A 177 -5.54 -16.14 -2.02
C LEU A 177 -6.41 -16.87 -3.04
N ASP A 178 -5.81 -17.75 -3.85
CA ASP A 178 -6.52 -18.50 -4.89
C ASP A 178 -7.54 -19.46 -4.26
N ALA A 179 -7.13 -20.24 -3.25
CA ALA A 179 -8.02 -21.15 -2.53
C ALA A 179 -9.22 -20.44 -1.88
N ILE A 180 -9.00 -19.32 -1.17
CA ILE A 180 -10.09 -18.60 -0.51
C ILE A 180 -11.04 -17.97 -1.55
N ASN A 181 -10.51 -17.35 -2.60
CA ASN A 181 -11.32 -16.73 -3.64
C ASN A 181 -12.17 -17.75 -4.41
N GLU A 182 -11.67 -18.96 -4.64
CA GLU A 182 -12.38 -20.02 -5.36
C GLU A 182 -13.38 -20.77 -4.46
N GLN A 183 -12.95 -21.15 -3.26
CA GLN A 183 -13.71 -22.08 -2.40
C GLN A 183 -14.63 -21.37 -1.41
N HIS A 184 -14.35 -20.10 -1.08
CA HIS A 184 -15.04 -19.37 -0.02
C HIS A 184 -15.53 -17.97 -0.43
N PRO A 185 -16.24 -17.80 -1.57
CA PRO A 185 -16.69 -16.49 -2.05
C PRO A 185 -17.63 -15.75 -1.07
N VAL A 186 -18.42 -16.48 -0.29
CA VAL A 186 -19.29 -15.92 0.76
C VAL A 186 -18.46 -15.27 1.87
N GLU A 187 -17.37 -15.90 2.30
CA GLU A 187 -16.47 -15.31 3.31
C GLU A 187 -15.72 -14.12 2.74
N VAL A 188 -15.31 -14.15 1.46
CA VAL A 188 -14.70 -12.98 0.80
C VAL A 188 -15.65 -11.78 0.82
N GLU A 189 -16.94 -11.99 0.53
CA GLU A 189 -17.93 -10.93 0.66
C GLU A 189 -18.06 -10.45 2.11
N ARG A 190 -18.12 -11.36 3.09
CA ARG A 190 -18.18 -11.01 4.52
C ARG A 190 -16.98 -10.16 4.95
N PHE A 191 -15.76 -10.55 4.58
CA PHE A 191 -14.55 -9.76 4.82
C PHE A 191 -14.61 -8.38 4.17
N ALA A 192 -15.14 -8.31 2.94
CA ALA A 192 -15.28 -7.06 2.22
C ALA A 192 -16.26 -6.12 2.95
N ARG A 193 -17.42 -6.61 3.36
CA ARG A 193 -18.39 -5.81 4.15
C ARG A 193 -17.78 -5.35 5.48
N ALA A 194 -17.05 -6.23 6.18
CA ALA A 194 -16.32 -5.90 7.41
C ALA A 194 -15.25 -4.81 7.22
N ALA A 195 -14.65 -4.73 6.02
CA ALA A 195 -13.70 -3.68 5.64
C ALA A 195 -14.38 -2.35 5.23
N GLY A 196 -15.72 -2.31 5.21
CA GLY A 196 -16.51 -1.19 4.72
C GLY A 196 -16.57 -1.11 3.19
N ALA A 197 -16.31 -2.22 2.49
CA ALA A 197 -16.30 -2.26 1.05
C ALA A 197 -17.70 -2.07 0.45
N LYS A 198 -17.76 -1.28 -0.62
CA LYS A 198 -18.97 -1.03 -1.41
C LYS A 198 -18.85 -1.76 -2.74
N GLY A 199 -19.99 -2.08 -3.34
CA GLY A 199 -20.03 -2.79 -4.62
C GLY A 199 -20.19 -4.29 -4.46
N GLU A 200 -19.73 -5.02 -5.47
CA GLU A 200 -19.86 -6.48 -5.62
C GLU A 200 -18.54 -7.09 -6.12
N ARG A 201 -18.55 -8.37 -6.53
CA ARG A 201 -17.40 -9.06 -7.15
C ARG A 201 -16.08 -8.88 -6.38
N PHE A 202 -16.15 -9.07 -5.08
CA PHE A 202 -14.99 -8.95 -4.21
C PHE A 202 -13.98 -10.05 -4.45
N ARG A 203 -12.70 -9.70 -4.31
CA ARG A 203 -11.58 -10.63 -4.40
C ARG A 203 -10.52 -10.26 -3.38
N LEU A 204 -9.98 -11.24 -2.67
CA LEU A 204 -8.74 -11.05 -1.91
C LEU A 204 -7.57 -10.88 -2.89
N VAL A 205 -6.77 -9.84 -2.68
CA VAL A 205 -5.65 -9.48 -3.55
C VAL A 205 -4.31 -9.37 -2.83
N GLY A 206 -4.31 -9.47 -1.51
CA GLY A 206 -3.10 -9.46 -0.71
C GLY A 206 -3.36 -9.94 0.71
N ILE A 207 -2.36 -10.58 1.27
CA ILE A 207 -2.26 -10.94 2.69
C ILE A 207 -1.04 -10.21 3.24
N GLY A 208 -1.16 -9.69 4.46
CA GLY A 208 -0.06 -9.16 5.24
C GLY A 208 -0.20 -9.64 6.69
N ALA A 209 0.83 -9.42 7.50
CA ALA A 209 0.82 -9.83 8.89
C ALA A 209 -0.24 -9.09 9.74
N ASP A 210 -0.70 -7.94 9.28
CA ASP A 210 -1.64 -7.05 9.96
C ASP A 210 -3.02 -6.99 9.29
N GLY A 211 -3.27 -7.75 8.22
CA GLY A 211 -4.58 -7.78 7.58
C GLY A 211 -4.59 -8.34 6.16
N ILE A 212 -5.78 -8.37 5.56
CA ILE A 212 -6.02 -8.74 4.16
C ILE A 212 -6.45 -7.52 3.33
N ASP A 213 -6.01 -7.51 2.07
CA ASP A 213 -6.38 -6.52 1.08
C ASP A 213 -7.41 -7.10 0.11
N ILE A 214 -8.44 -6.32 -0.19
CA ILE A 214 -9.62 -6.72 -0.94
C ILE A 214 -9.81 -5.75 -2.10
N ALA A 215 -10.14 -6.25 -3.29
CA ALA A 215 -10.49 -5.45 -4.45
C ALA A 215 -11.96 -5.64 -4.84
N SER A 216 -12.56 -4.60 -5.40
CA SER A 216 -13.83 -4.64 -6.15
C SER A 216 -13.75 -3.70 -7.36
N GLU A 217 -14.84 -3.59 -8.13
CA GLU A 217 -14.95 -2.56 -9.17
C GLU A 217 -14.89 -1.12 -8.65
N ARG A 218 -15.08 -0.93 -7.34
CA ARG A 218 -15.08 0.39 -6.70
C ARG A 218 -13.75 0.78 -6.07
N GLY A 219 -12.76 -0.12 -6.05
CA GLY A 219 -11.43 0.16 -5.55
C GLY A 219 -10.92 -0.91 -4.60
N PHE A 220 -10.06 -0.49 -3.67
CA PHE A 220 -9.34 -1.37 -2.77
C PHE A 220 -9.70 -1.06 -1.32
N TYR A 221 -9.79 -2.12 -0.53
CA TYR A 221 -10.18 -2.10 0.86
C TYR A 221 -9.21 -2.95 1.66
N ARG A 222 -9.20 -2.73 2.96
CA ARG A 222 -8.36 -3.47 3.88
C ARG A 222 -9.16 -3.85 5.12
N LEU A 223 -9.12 -5.13 5.45
CA LEU A 223 -9.56 -5.65 6.75
C LEU A 223 -8.33 -5.90 7.60
N GLU A 224 -8.16 -5.09 8.65
CA GLU A 224 -7.11 -5.30 9.65
C GLU A 224 -7.51 -6.43 10.60
N TYR A 225 -6.55 -7.29 10.95
CA TYR A 225 -6.76 -8.32 11.96
C TYR A 225 -6.84 -7.71 13.35
N SER A 226 -7.52 -8.40 14.26
CA SER A 226 -7.51 -8.04 15.69
C SER A 226 -6.10 -8.17 16.31
N ASN A 227 -5.29 -9.11 15.80
CA ASN A 227 -3.91 -9.34 16.23
C ASN A 227 -3.00 -9.57 15.03
N TYR A 228 -1.74 -9.14 15.14
CA TYR A 228 -0.76 -9.36 14.08
C TYR A 228 -0.38 -10.84 14.03
N LEU A 229 -0.29 -11.38 12.83
CA LEU A 229 0.22 -12.72 12.57
C LEU A 229 1.67 -12.83 13.02
N LYS A 230 1.97 -13.90 13.75
CA LYS A 230 3.33 -14.25 14.17
C LYS A 230 3.98 -15.31 13.30
N ASN A 231 3.16 -16.03 12.53
CA ASN A 231 3.56 -17.09 11.59
C ASN A 231 2.42 -17.26 10.55
N ALA A 232 2.67 -18.01 9.47
CA ALA A 232 1.66 -18.24 8.43
C ALA A 232 0.49 -19.14 8.87
N LYS A 233 0.73 -20.11 9.77
CA LYS A 233 -0.30 -21.08 10.23
C LYS A 233 -1.46 -20.41 10.99
N ASP A 234 -1.24 -19.23 11.57
CA ASP A 234 -2.25 -18.50 12.34
C ASP A 234 -3.24 -17.71 11.44
N LEU A 235 -3.05 -17.70 10.12
CA LEU A 235 -3.81 -16.89 9.16
C LEU A 235 -5.33 -17.18 9.22
N LEU A 236 -5.74 -18.43 8.99
CA LEU A 236 -7.16 -18.80 8.96
C LEU A 236 -7.84 -18.53 10.30
N ARG A 237 -7.15 -18.83 11.41
CA ARG A 237 -7.65 -18.57 12.77
C ARG A 237 -7.91 -17.07 13.00
N ASN A 238 -6.98 -16.20 12.57
CA ASN A 238 -7.15 -14.76 12.74
C ASN A 238 -8.26 -14.18 11.86
N LEU A 239 -8.48 -14.73 10.66
CA LEU A 239 -9.59 -14.32 9.81
C LEU A 239 -10.95 -14.59 10.46
N VAL A 240 -11.13 -15.79 11.02
CA VAL A 240 -12.38 -16.16 11.73
C VAL A 240 -12.62 -15.25 12.93
N ILE A 241 -11.62 -15.07 13.79
CA ILE A 241 -11.72 -14.21 14.98
C ILE A 241 -12.06 -12.77 14.59
N THR A 242 -11.42 -12.23 13.54
CA THR A 242 -11.65 -10.85 13.08
C THR A 242 -13.10 -10.63 12.64
N CYS A 243 -13.71 -11.61 11.99
CA CYS A 243 -15.13 -11.56 11.60
C CYS A 243 -16.08 -11.64 12.79
N GLU A 244 -15.83 -12.52 13.75
CA GLU A 244 -16.65 -12.66 14.96
C GLU A 244 -16.68 -11.37 15.78
N TYR A 245 -15.51 -10.75 16.00
CA TYR A 245 -15.41 -9.49 16.75
C TYR A 245 -16.14 -8.32 16.09
N ARG A 246 -16.25 -8.31 14.75
CA ARG A 246 -16.88 -7.21 13.99
C ARG A 246 -18.37 -7.46 13.72
N GLY A 247 -18.97 -8.51 14.29
CA GLY A 247 -20.41 -8.80 14.18
C GLY A 247 -20.87 -9.02 12.73
N CYS A 248 -19.98 -9.56 11.91
CA CYS A 248 -20.25 -9.89 10.51
C CYS A 248 -20.96 -11.23 10.39
#